data_AF-A0A380DXW5-F1
#
_entry.id   AF-A0A380DXW5-F1
#
_cell.length_a   1.000
_cell.length_b   1.000
_cell.length_c   1.000
_cell.angle_alpha   90.00
_cell.angle_beta   90.00
_cell.angle_gamma   90.00
#
_symmetry.space_group_name_H-M   'P 1'
#
loop_
_entity.id
_entity.type
_entity.pdbx_description
1 polymer ?
#
loop_
_entity_poly.entity_id
_entity_poly.type
_entity_poly.pdbx_seq_one_letter_code
_entity_poly.pdbx_strand_id
1 'polypeptide(L)'
;MTKLFIPYIMGNKDLIENATLLSENGADIIEIGVPFSDPVADGPVIMEAGQQAIKQGITIDYIFEQLEKHGNQIKCQYVLMTYYNIICHYGEQAFF
;
A
#
# COMPACT_ATOMS: atom_id res chain seq x y z
N MET A 1 -3.21 21.82 17.82
CA MET A 1 -2.73 20.72 16.97
C MET A 1 -3.94 20.03 16.39
N THR A 2 -4.09 20.03 15.07
CA THR A 2 -5.08 19.19 14.39
C THR A 2 -4.54 17.76 14.40
N LYS A 3 -5.38 16.78 14.76
CA LYS A 3 -5.01 15.36 14.70
C LYS A 3 -5.09 14.92 13.23
N LEU A 4 -4.13 14.12 12.80
CA LEU A 4 -4.16 13.51 11.46
C LEU A 4 -4.95 12.19 11.51
N PHE A 5 -5.72 11.93 10.47
CA PHE A 5 -6.30 10.62 10.18
C PHE A 5 -5.46 9.92 9.12
N ILE A 6 -4.78 8.83 9.52
CA ILE A 6 -3.87 8.06 8.67
C ILE A 6 -4.37 6.61 8.60
N PRO A 7 -5.25 6.27 7.65
CA PRO A 7 -5.66 4.88 7.44
C PRO A 7 -4.58 4.07 6.72
N TYR A 8 -4.49 2.80 7.10
CA TYR A 8 -3.74 1.77 6.40
C TYR A 8 -4.66 0.94 5.51
N ILE A 9 -4.21 0.65 4.28
CA ILE A 9 -4.84 -0.31 3.38
C ILE A 9 -3.79 -1.28 2.82
N MET A 10 -4.16 -2.56 2.68
CA MET A 10 -3.32 -3.52 1.96
C MET A 10 -3.44 -3.28 0.45
N GLY A 11 -2.31 -3.19 -0.24
CA GLY A 11 -2.27 -3.15 -1.70
C GLY A 11 -2.93 -4.40 -2.27
N ASN A 12 -4.02 -4.21 -3.01
CA ASN A 12 -4.78 -5.27 -3.66
C ASN A 12 -5.33 -4.77 -5.01
N LYS A 13 -6.24 -5.54 -5.64
CA LYS A 13 -6.83 -5.15 -6.92
C LYS A 13 -7.65 -3.86 -6.86
N ASP A 14 -8.17 -3.52 -5.68
CA ASP A 14 -9.03 -2.37 -5.44
C ASP A 14 -8.24 -1.17 -4.88
N LEU A 15 -6.90 -1.20 -4.95
CA LEU A 15 -6.00 -0.19 -4.36
C LEU A 15 -6.44 1.24 -4.67
N ILE A 16 -6.65 1.54 -5.95
CA ILE A 16 -6.96 2.91 -6.41
C ILE A 16 -8.37 3.32 -5.96
N GLU A 17 -9.34 2.42 -6.03
CA GLU A 17 -10.71 2.68 -5.57
C GLU A 17 -10.73 3.00 -4.07
N ASN A 18 -10.09 2.15 -3.26
CA ASN A 18 -10.03 2.31 -1.81
C ASN A 18 -9.26 3.57 -1.41
N ALA A 19 -8.13 3.85 -2.04
CA ALA A 19 -7.33 5.03 -1.75
C ALA A 19 -8.07 6.32 -2.13
N THR A 20 -8.75 6.33 -3.28
CA THR A 20 -9.57 7.47 -3.72
C THR A 20 -10.70 7.71 -2.73
N LEU A 21 -11.44 6.65 -2.36
CA LEU A 21 -12.54 6.73 -1.38
C LEU A 21 -12.07 7.33 -0.05
N LEU A 22 -10.95 6.84 0.50
CA LEU A 22 -10.40 7.35 1.76
C LEU A 22 -9.96 8.83 1.63
N SER A 23 -9.33 9.20 0.53
CA SER A 23 -8.91 10.58 0.28
C SER A 23 -10.09 11.56 0.20
N GLU A 24 -11.24 11.12 -0.31
CA GLU A 24 -12.45 11.93 -0.39
C GLU A 24 -13.21 12.00 0.94
N ASN A 25 -12.94 11.06 1.86
CA ASN A 25 -13.63 10.93 3.15
C ASN A 25 -12.74 11.31 4.34
N GLY A 26 -11.73 12.14 4.10
CA GLY A 26 -11.00 12.84 5.16
C GLY A 26 -9.70 12.20 5.62
N ALA A 27 -9.15 11.23 4.87
CA ALA A 27 -7.78 10.77 5.10
C ALA A 27 -6.77 11.88 4.79
N ASP A 28 -5.91 12.22 5.76
CA ASP A 28 -4.84 13.19 5.56
C ASP A 28 -3.64 12.56 4.83
N ILE A 29 -3.34 11.30 5.15
CA ILE A 29 -2.30 10.47 4.54
C ILE A 29 -2.80 9.03 4.46
N ILE A 30 -2.51 8.30 3.39
CA ILE A 30 -2.83 6.87 3.29
C ILE A 30 -1.54 6.04 3.34
N GLU A 31 -1.49 5.06 4.24
CA GLU A 31 -0.45 4.04 4.24
C GLU A 31 -0.87 2.87 3.35
N ILE A 32 -0.07 2.59 2.31
CA ILE A 32 -0.31 1.53 1.35
C ILE A 32 0.65 0.38 1.67
N GLY A 33 0.09 -0.72 2.17
CA GLY A 33 0.83 -1.94 2.46
C GLY A 33 1.25 -2.66 1.19
N VAL A 34 2.53 -3.03 1.10
CA VAL A 34 3.02 -3.94 0.07
C VAL A 34 2.94 -5.37 0.62
N PRO A 35 2.21 -6.29 -0.03
CA PRO A 35 2.02 -7.61 0.51
C PRO A 35 3.34 -8.39 0.55
N PHE A 36 3.61 -9.03 1.69
CA PHE A 36 4.84 -9.79 1.94
C PHE A 36 4.52 -11.21 2.41
N SER A 37 5.32 -12.20 1.97
CA SER A 37 5.07 -13.62 2.24
C SER A 37 5.42 -14.04 3.67
N ASP A 38 6.29 -13.30 4.35
CA ASP A 38 6.72 -13.59 5.72
C ASP A 38 6.55 -12.38 6.67
N PRO A 39 5.32 -11.88 6.87
CA PRO A 39 5.04 -10.65 7.59
C PRO A 39 5.01 -10.87 9.12
N VAL A 40 6.15 -11.21 9.71
CA VAL A 40 6.26 -11.60 11.14
C VAL A 40 5.92 -10.46 12.13
N ALA A 41 5.93 -9.21 11.68
CA ALA A 41 5.65 -8.05 12.53
C ALA A 41 4.16 -7.65 12.52
N ASP A 42 3.36 -8.20 11.60
CA ASP A 42 1.98 -7.81 11.40
C ASP A 42 0.99 -8.64 12.24
N GLY A 43 -0.13 -8.02 12.59
CA GLY A 43 -1.25 -8.72 13.21
C GLY A 43 -1.99 -9.64 12.23
N PRO A 44 -2.78 -10.61 12.71
CA PRO A 44 -3.40 -11.66 11.89
C PRO A 44 -4.29 -11.11 10.76
N VAL A 45 -4.95 -9.97 10.98
CA VAL A 45 -5.78 -9.29 9.97
C VAL A 45 -4.94 -8.80 8.78
N ILE A 46 -3.79 -8.19 9.05
CA ILE A 46 -2.90 -7.67 8.00
C ILE A 46 -2.19 -8.83 7.30
N MET A 47 -1.79 -9.86 8.04
CA MET A 47 -1.22 -11.08 7.47
C MET A 47 -2.20 -11.75 6.50
N GLU A 48 -3.47 -11.88 6.89
CA GLU A 48 -4.51 -12.46 6.02
C GLU A 48 -4.73 -11.61 4.76
N ALA A 49 -4.87 -10.29 4.91
CA ALA A 49 -5.01 -9.37 3.78
C ALA A 49 -3.84 -9.48 2.79
N GLY A 50 -2.60 -9.56 3.31
CA GLY A 50 -1.40 -9.72 2.51
C GLY A 50 -1.37 -11.06 1.77
N GLN A 51 -1.73 -12.16 2.45
CA GLN A 51 -1.84 -13.47 1.81
C GLN A 51 -2.90 -13.51 0.70
N GLN A 52 -4.03 -12.84 0.89
CA GLN A 52 -5.06 -12.72 -0.14
C GLN A 52 -4.55 -11.93 -1.35
N ALA A 53 -3.86 -10.80 -1.13
CA ALA A 53 -3.24 -10.01 -2.19
C ALA A 53 -2.17 -10.81 -2.96
N ILE A 54 -1.33 -11.60 -2.27
CA ILE A 54 -0.35 -12.48 -2.92
C ILE A 54 -1.04 -13.53 -3.79
N LYS A 55 -2.11 -14.17 -3.29
CA LYS A 55 -2.90 -15.14 -4.08
C LYS A 55 -3.53 -14.52 -5.32
N GLN A 56 -3.81 -13.22 -5.29
CA GLN A 56 -4.33 -12.45 -6.41
C GLN A 56 -3.24 -12.01 -7.41
N GLY A 57 -1.96 -12.29 -7.14
CA GLY A 57 -0.83 -11.94 -7.98
C GLY A 57 -0.34 -10.50 -7.80
N ILE A 58 -0.65 -9.87 -6.66
CA ILE A 58 -0.24 -8.48 -6.39
C ILE A 58 1.26 -8.44 -6.08
N THR A 59 1.97 -7.57 -6.78
CA THR A 59 3.42 -7.33 -6.63
C THR A 59 3.69 -5.85 -6.34
N ILE A 60 4.92 -5.52 -5.94
CA ILE A 60 5.35 -4.13 -5.84
C ILE A 60 5.28 -3.40 -7.19
N ASP A 61 5.64 -4.07 -8.29
CA ASP A 61 5.52 -3.50 -9.64
C ASP A 61 4.08 -3.16 -9.99
N TYR A 62 3.13 -4.04 -9.66
CA TYR A 62 1.71 -3.77 -9.84
C TYR A 62 1.30 -2.51 -9.07
N ILE A 63 1.71 -2.38 -7.81
CA ILE A 63 1.39 -1.21 -6.98
C ILE A 63 1.98 0.06 -7.60
N PHE A 64 3.24 0.05 -8.01
CA PHE A 64 3.86 1.19 -8.70
C PHE A 64 3.13 1.54 -9.99
N GLU A 65 2.81 0.56 -10.83
CA GLU A 65 2.08 0.77 -12.08
C GLU A 65 0.70 1.40 -11.84
N GLN A 66 -0.04 0.92 -10.83
CA GLN A 66 -1.34 1.49 -10.48
C GLN A 66 -1.21 2.94 -10.00
N LEU A 67 -0.23 3.22 -9.12
CA LEU A 67 0.00 4.57 -8.60
C LEU A 67 0.50 5.53 -9.68
N GLU A 68 1.33 5.07 -10.62
CA GLU A 68 1.78 5.87 -11.75
C GLU A 68 0.61 6.23 -12.68
N LYS A 69 -0.26 5.26 -13.01
CA LYS A 69 -1.37 5.45 -13.94
C LYS A 69 -2.54 6.22 -13.35
N HIS A 70 -2.82 6.03 -12.07
CA HIS A 70 -4.07 6.47 -11.45
C HIS A 70 -3.89 7.25 -10.13
N GLY A 71 -2.65 7.48 -9.69
CA GLY A 71 -2.38 8.20 -8.43
C GLY A 71 -2.92 9.63 -8.41
N ASN A 72 -3.14 10.25 -9.57
CA ASN A 72 -3.80 11.56 -9.68
C ASN A 72 -5.26 11.58 -9.21
N GLN A 73 -5.89 10.42 -9.02
CA GLN A 73 -7.25 10.30 -8.47
C GLN A 73 -7.24 10.41 -6.93
N ILE A 74 -6.13 10.09 -6.28
CA ILE A 74 -5.96 10.12 -4.84
C ILE A 74 -5.63 11.56 -4.42
N LYS A 75 -6.52 12.21 -3.68
CA LYS A 75 -6.42 13.65 -3.38
C LYS A 75 -5.48 13.99 -2.23
N CYS A 76 -5.15 13.02 -1.37
CA CYS A 76 -4.25 13.18 -0.24
C CYS A 76 -2.89 12.53 -0.53
N GLN A 77 -1.92 12.77 0.37
CA GLN A 77 -0.61 12.13 0.27
C GLN A 77 -0.73 10.64 0.60
N TYR A 78 0.16 9.82 0.05
CA TYR A 78 0.25 8.41 0.40
C TYR A 78 1.71 8.00 0.57
N VAL A 79 1.91 6.98 1.40
CA VAL A 79 3.22 6.41 1.70
C VAL A 79 3.16 4.89 1.54
N LEU A 80 4.24 4.30 1.03
CA LEU A 80 4.36 2.85 0.97
C LEU A 80 4.86 2.33 2.32
N MET A 81 4.08 1.44 2.93
CA MET A 81 4.47 0.66 4.09
C MET A 81 4.91 -0.73 3.61
N THR A 82 6.19 -1.05 3.80
CA THR A 82 6.78 -2.28 3.27
C THR A 82 7.88 -2.83 4.17
N TYR A 83 8.19 -4.11 4.00
CA TYR A 83 9.35 -4.74 4.61
C TYR A 83 10.60 -4.43 3.81
N TYR A 84 11.71 -4.15 4.50
CA TYR A 84 12.99 -3.87 3.85
C TYR A 84 13.45 -4.99 2.90
N ASN A 85 13.08 -6.24 3.17
CA ASN A 85 13.41 -7.37 2.29
C ASN A 85 12.85 -7.19 0.86
N ILE A 86 11.70 -6.53 0.70
CA ILE A 86 11.13 -6.20 -0.61
C ILE A 86 12.02 -5.20 -1.34
N ILE A 87 12.43 -4.12 -0.65
CA ILE A 87 13.32 -3.09 -1.20
C ILE A 87 14.66 -3.71 -1.60
N CYS A 88 15.22 -4.56 -0.73
CA CYS A 88 16.49 -5.24 -0.97
C CYS A 88 16.43 -6.16 -2.22
N HIS A 89 15.36 -6.94 -2.39
CA HIS A 89 15.18 -7.81 -3.56
C HIS A 89 14.85 -7.04 -4.84
N TYR A 90 14.12 -5.93 -4.73
CA TYR A 90 13.85 -5.03 -5.86
C TYR A 90 15.14 -4.34 -6.35
N GLY A 91 16.07 -4.11 -5.42
CA GLY A 91 17.26 -3.30 -5.61
C GLY A 91 16.98 -1.86 -5.17
N GLU A 92 17.73 -1.38 -4.18
CA GLU A 92 17.49 -0.07 -3.56
C GLU A 92 17.51 1.07 -4.57
N GLN A 93 18.44 1.05 -5.53
CA GLN A 93 18.54 2.08 -6.57
C GLN A 93 17.37 2.05 -7.56
N ALA A 94 16.76 0.89 -7.80
CA ALA A 94 15.59 0.80 -8.67
C ALA A 94 14.31 1.19 -7.93
N PHE A 95 14.29 1.03 -6.61
CA PHE A 95 13.13 1.30 -5.77
C PHE A 95 12.92 2.81 -5.51
N PHE A 96 14.01 3.58 -5.39
CA PHE A 96 14.00 5.02 -5.08
C PHE A 96 14.39 5.87 -6.30
#